data_AF-A0A6I4I878-F1
#
_entry.id   AF-A0A6I4I878-F1
#
_cell.length_a   1.000
_cell.length_b   1.000
_cell.length_c   1.000
_cell.angle_alpha   90.00
_cell.angle_beta   90.00
_cell.angle_gamma   90.00
#
_symmetry.space_group_name_H-M   'P 1'
#
loop_
_entity.id
_entity.type
_entity.pdbx_description
1 polymer ?
#
loop_
_entity_poly.entity_id
_entity_poly.type
_entity_poly.pdbx_seq_one_letter_code
_entity_poly.pdbx_strand_id
1 'polypeptide(L)'
;MKKLTLLSALFAILSLSAIAADGGKKNDDVNKVSSFVIRQFESEFYNAKDVSWTVSEGYEKAEFFVDNVKMAAFFDTNGKYLGHTEAVTYNVLPSHAKKQIAREYEGFHVKELIRFQYAETPTSALTRLTATNVFDDEVYLLTLYKADKQATLRITPSAAVELLSKN
;
A
#
# COMPACT_ATOMS: atom_id res chain seq x y z
N MET A 1 -7.38 6.51 23.91
CA MET A 1 -6.07 6.74 23.25
C MET A 1 -5.31 5.41 23.12
N LYS A 2 -5.66 4.54 22.14
CA LYS A 2 -4.95 3.27 21.84
C LYS A 2 -5.13 2.76 20.38
N LYS A 3 -5.73 3.55 19.48
CA LYS A 3 -6.10 3.08 18.12
C LYS A 3 -5.00 3.29 17.04
N LEU A 4 -3.92 4.00 17.36
CA LEU A 4 -2.96 4.47 16.35
C LEU A 4 -1.86 3.44 15.99
N THR A 5 -1.64 2.40 16.80
CA THR A 5 -0.48 1.50 16.64
C THR A 5 -0.69 0.37 15.63
N LEU A 6 -1.92 -0.10 15.39
CA LEU A 6 -2.17 -1.16 14.41
C LEU A 6 -2.05 -0.66 12.96
N LEU A 7 -2.43 0.60 12.73
CA LEU A 7 -2.55 1.14 11.38
C LEU A 7 -1.19 1.52 10.78
N SER A 8 -0.21 1.88 11.61
CA SER A 8 1.16 2.17 11.18
C SER A 8 1.92 0.93 10.72
N ALA A 9 1.71 -0.23 11.37
CA ALA A 9 2.33 -1.49 10.97
C ALA A 9 1.83 -1.96 9.59
N LEU A 10 0.53 -1.80 9.33
CA LEU A 10 -0.05 -2.10 8.02
C LEU A 10 0.54 -1.22 6.91
N PHE A 11 0.76 0.07 7.18
CA PHE A 11 1.37 0.96 6.21
C PHE A 11 2.79 0.52 5.80
N ALA A 12 3.58 0.00 6.74
CA ALA A 12 4.93 -0.49 6.43
C ALA A 12 4.91 -1.67 5.45
N ILE A 13 3.86 -2.51 5.47
CA ILE A 13 3.66 -3.64 4.56
C ILE A 13 3.34 -3.15 3.14
N LEU A 14 2.56 -2.07 3.03
CA LEU A 14 2.07 -1.49 1.77
C LEU A 14 3.12 -0.63 1.04
N SER A 15 4.12 -0.12 1.76
CA SER A 15 5.19 0.72 1.20
C SER A 15 5.98 -0.02 0.11
N LEU A 16 6.34 0.71 -0.96
CA LEU A 16 7.19 0.21 -2.04
C LEU A 16 8.68 0.49 -1.79
N SER A 17 9.00 1.32 -0.79
CA SER A 17 10.37 1.65 -0.41
C SER A 17 10.90 0.82 0.77
N ALA A 18 10.02 0.10 1.49
CA ALA A 18 10.38 -0.69 2.66
C ALA A 18 10.80 -2.12 2.30
N ILE A 19 12.10 -2.33 2.06
CA ILE A 19 12.65 -3.66 1.73
C ILE A 19 12.91 -4.55 2.98
N ALA A 20 12.70 -4.06 4.21
CA ALA A 20 13.09 -4.79 5.42
C ALA A 20 12.19 -4.64 6.66
N ALA A 21 11.06 -3.91 6.59
CA ALA A 21 10.23 -3.64 7.77
C ALA A 21 9.17 -4.73 8.08
N ASP A 22 8.97 -5.66 7.16
CA ASP A 22 7.84 -6.59 7.15
C ASP A 22 8.12 -7.90 7.92
N GLY A 23 9.37 -8.15 8.31
CA GLY A 23 9.78 -9.44 8.91
C GLY A 23 9.71 -10.63 7.94
N GLY A 24 9.07 -10.48 6.78
CA GLY A 24 9.07 -11.43 5.68
C GLY A 24 10.47 -11.59 5.09
N LYS A 25 10.86 -12.85 4.83
CA LYS A 25 12.10 -13.14 4.09
C LYS A 25 11.81 -12.93 2.61
N LYS A 26 12.55 -12.02 1.96
CA LYS A 26 12.63 -12.02 0.49
C LYS A 26 13.01 -13.43 0.05
N ASN A 27 12.09 -14.08 -0.66
CA ASN A 27 12.30 -15.40 -1.22
C ASN A 27 12.24 -15.23 -2.72
N ASP A 28 13.40 -15.30 -3.36
CA ASP A 28 13.50 -15.48 -4.81
C ASP A 28 13.03 -16.89 -5.22
N ASP A 29 12.79 -17.76 -4.24
CA ASP A 29 12.30 -19.12 -4.43
C ASP A 29 10.78 -19.16 -4.56
N VAL A 30 10.31 -19.00 -5.79
CA VAL A 30 8.90 -19.10 -6.19
C VAL A 30 8.24 -20.42 -5.76
N ASN A 31 9.02 -21.48 -5.48
CA ASN A 31 8.49 -22.78 -5.06
C ASN A 31 7.83 -22.75 -3.67
N LYS A 32 7.99 -21.67 -2.92
CA LYS A 32 7.32 -21.45 -1.62
C LYS A 32 6.01 -20.67 -1.73
N VAL A 33 5.70 -20.14 -2.91
CA VAL A 33 4.45 -19.43 -3.22
C VAL A 33 3.45 -20.47 -3.70
N SER A 34 2.19 -20.37 -3.27
CA SER A 34 1.19 -21.33 -3.72
C SER A 34 0.96 -21.21 -5.23
N SER A 35 0.77 -22.33 -5.92
CA SER A 35 0.52 -22.32 -7.37
C SER A 35 -0.78 -21.59 -7.75
N PHE A 36 -1.73 -21.47 -6.81
CA PHE A 36 -2.93 -20.66 -6.98
C PHE A 36 -2.61 -19.16 -7.01
N VAL A 37 -1.76 -18.68 -6.09
CA VAL A 37 -1.29 -17.28 -6.06
C VAL A 37 -0.54 -16.92 -7.34
N ILE A 38 0.37 -17.79 -7.79
CA ILE A 38 1.12 -17.56 -9.03
C ILE A 38 0.15 -17.39 -10.22
N ARG A 39 -0.82 -18.29 -10.37
CA ARG A 39 -1.82 -18.20 -11.46
C ARG A 39 -2.69 -16.95 -11.36
N GLN A 40 -3.13 -16.60 -10.16
CA GLN A 40 -3.92 -15.38 -9.95
C GLN A 40 -3.10 -14.14 -10.31
N PHE A 41 -1.85 -14.07 -9.87
CA PHE A 41 -0.94 -12.98 -10.18
C PHE A 41 -0.69 -12.84 -11.68
N GLU A 42 -0.39 -13.94 -12.38
CA GLU A 42 -0.16 -13.94 -13.83
C GLU A 42 -1.41 -13.53 -14.62
N SER A 43 -2.61 -13.81 -14.11
CA SER A 43 -3.87 -13.37 -14.69
C SER A 43 -4.10 -11.87 -14.55
N GLU A 44 -3.83 -11.30 -13.36
CA GLU A 44 -4.05 -9.87 -13.07
C GLU A 44 -2.94 -8.99 -13.66
N PHE A 45 -1.70 -9.47 -13.67
CA PHE A 45 -0.50 -8.69 -14.02
C PHE A 45 0.31 -9.38 -15.13
N TYR A 46 -0.34 -9.73 -16.24
CA TYR A 46 0.24 -10.51 -17.35
C TYR A 46 1.50 -9.90 -17.99
N ASN A 47 1.74 -8.59 -17.83
CA ASN A 47 2.90 -7.88 -18.35
C ASN A 47 3.93 -7.50 -17.26
N ALA A 48 3.80 -8.07 -16.05
CA ALA A 48 4.71 -7.82 -14.95
C ALA A 48 6.15 -8.25 -15.28
N LYS A 49 7.11 -7.45 -14.82
CA LYS A 49 8.54 -7.70 -14.92
C LYS A 49 9.20 -7.63 -13.55
N ASP A 50 10.35 -8.28 -13.44
CA ASP A 50 11.20 -8.29 -12.24
C ASP A 50 10.42 -8.64 -10.95
N VAL A 51 9.64 -9.72 -11.04
CA VAL A 51 8.76 -10.18 -9.95
C VAL A 51 9.58 -10.79 -8.83
N SER A 52 9.42 -10.26 -7.62
CA SER A 52 10.04 -10.73 -6.38
C SER A 52 8.96 -11.05 -5.35
N TRP A 53 9.08 -12.21 -4.69
CA TRP A 53 8.08 -12.67 -3.73
C TRP A 53 8.53 -12.51 -2.27
N THR A 54 7.59 -12.13 -1.42
CA THR A 54 7.70 -12.17 0.03
C THR A 54 6.57 -13.05 0.56
N VAL A 55 6.93 -14.12 1.26
CA VAL A 55 5.97 -15.02 1.91
C VAL A 55 6.05 -14.80 3.42
N SER A 56 4.90 -14.55 4.04
CA SER A 56 4.74 -14.38 5.49
C SER A 56 3.66 -15.31 6.02
N GLU A 57 3.48 -15.38 7.34
CA GLU A 57 2.40 -16.17 7.95
C GLU A 57 0.99 -15.65 7.65
N GLY A 58 0.85 -14.36 7.28
CA GLY A 58 -0.45 -13.70 7.11
C GLY A 58 -0.82 -13.30 5.69
N TYR A 59 0.16 -13.20 4.78
CA TYR A 59 -0.04 -12.78 3.40
C TYR A 59 1.12 -13.23 2.51
N GLU A 60 0.87 -13.29 1.20
CA GLU A 60 1.88 -13.38 0.16
C GLU A 60 1.93 -12.06 -0.63
N LYS A 61 3.12 -11.55 -0.92
CA LYS A 61 3.34 -10.27 -1.61
C LYS A 61 4.25 -10.45 -2.81
N ALA A 62 3.82 -9.97 -3.97
CA ALA A 62 4.66 -9.83 -5.16
C ALA A 62 5.04 -8.37 -5.35
N GLU A 63 6.32 -8.03 -5.34
CA GLU A 63 6.84 -6.74 -5.83
C GLU A 63 7.26 -6.90 -7.29
N PHE A 64 6.88 -5.98 -8.17
CA PHE A 64 7.13 -6.08 -9.62
C PHE A 64 7.02 -4.72 -10.31
N PHE A 65 7.25 -4.71 -11.62
CA PHE A 65 7.05 -3.54 -12.48
C PHE A 65 6.06 -3.81 -13.60
N VAL A 66 5.18 -2.85 -13.87
CA VAL A 66 4.34 -2.77 -15.08
C VAL A 66 4.59 -1.41 -15.71
N ASP A 67 4.95 -1.37 -16.99
CA ASP A 67 5.24 -0.12 -17.71
C ASP A 67 6.19 0.83 -16.97
N ASN A 68 7.22 0.26 -16.32
CA ASN A 68 8.22 0.96 -15.51
C ASN A 68 7.65 1.64 -14.24
N VAL A 69 6.41 1.33 -13.86
CA VAL A 69 5.80 1.70 -12.58
C VAL A 69 6.02 0.57 -11.59
N LYS A 70 6.60 0.88 -10.43
CA LYS A 70 6.78 -0.09 -9.34
C LYS A 70 5.44 -0.36 -8.68
N MET A 71 5.12 -1.64 -8.47
CA MET A 71 3.89 -2.11 -7.88
C MET A 71 4.15 -3.21 -6.83
N ALA A 72 3.16 -3.43 -5.96
CA ALA A 72 3.11 -4.62 -5.13
C ALA A 72 1.68 -5.19 -5.06
N ALA A 73 1.52 -6.50 -5.26
CA ALA A 73 0.24 -7.20 -5.17
C ALA A 73 0.21 -8.04 -3.90
N PHE A 74 -0.96 -8.08 -3.24
CA PHE A 74 -1.15 -8.72 -1.95
C PHE A 74 -2.20 -9.82 -2.06
N PHE A 75 -1.88 -10.97 -1.45
CA PHE A 75 -2.72 -12.16 -1.43
C PHE A 75 -2.85 -12.68 0.00
N ASP A 76 -4.01 -13.23 0.37
CA ASP A 76 -4.14 -13.93 1.65
C ASP A 76 -3.53 -15.33 1.60
N THR A 77 -3.53 -16.04 2.73
CA THR A 77 -2.98 -17.40 2.84
C THR A 77 -3.77 -18.47 2.06
N ASN A 78 -4.97 -18.15 1.58
CA ASN A 78 -5.72 -19.00 0.65
C ASN A 78 -5.45 -18.62 -0.82
N GLY A 79 -4.60 -17.61 -1.02
CA GLY A 79 -4.23 -17.03 -2.29
C GLY A 79 -5.29 -16.14 -2.94
N LYS A 80 -6.28 -15.68 -2.16
CA LYS A 80 -7.23 -14.68 -2.65
C LYS A 80 -6.50 -13.36 -2.88
N TYR A 81 -6.69 -12.76 -4.04
CA TYR A 81 -6.21 -11.42 -4.35
C TYR A 81 -6.90 -10.36 -3.47
N LEU A 82 -6.11 -9.54 -2.77
CA LEU A 82 -6.61 -8.53 -1.83
C LEU A 82 -6.59 -7.12 -2.42
N GLY A 83 -5.66 -6.87 -3.34
CA GLY A 83 -5.42 -5.57 -3.96
C GLY A 83 -3.96 -5.37 -4.27
N HIS A 84 -3.63 -4.19 -4.79
CA HIS A 84 -2.26 -3.81 -5.11
C HIS A 84 -1.95 -2.37 -4.74
N THR A 85 -0.67 -2.10 -4.51
CA THR A 85 -0.13 -0.74 -4.45
C THR A 85 0.59 -0.40 -5.74
N GLU A 86 0.53 0.86 -6.12
CA GLU A 86 1.33 1.43 -7.19
C GLU A 86 1.87 2.81 -6.79
N ALA A 87 3.06 3.13 -7.27
CA ALA A 87 3.64 4.44 -7.09
C ALA A 87 2.90 5.47 -7.95
N VAL A 88 2.41 6.56 -7.33
CA VAL A 88 1.69 7.62 -8.03
C VAL A 88 2.26 9.00 -7.69
N THR A 89 1.96 10.00 -8.52
CA THR A 89 2.46 11.36 -8.34
C THR A 89 1.46 12.22 -7.57
N TYR A 90 1.95 13.26 -6.88
CA TYR A 90 1.11 14.16 -6.06
C TYR A 90 -0.08 14.80 -6.81
N ASN A 91 -0.02 14.82 -8.15
CA ASN A 91 -1.07 15.38 -9.00
C ASN A 91 -2.39 14.61 -8.91
N VAL A 92 -2.36 13.31 -8.63
CA VAL A 92 -3.57 12.47 -8.50
C VAL A 92 -4.42 12.83 -7.28
N LEU A 93 -3.83 13.51 -6.30
CA LEU A 93 -4.55 13.87 -5.07
C LEU A 93 -5.61 14.95 -5.34
N PRO A 94 -6.80 14.85 -4.71
CA PRO A 94 -7.84 15.87 -4.78
C PRO A 94 -7.32 17.26 -4.38
N SER A 95 -7.82 18.31 -5.04
CA SER A 95 -7.37 19.69 -4.80
C SER A 95 -7.56 20.14 -3.34
N HIS A 96 -8.63 19.68 -2.69
CA HIS A 96 -8.89 19.95 -1.27
C HIS A 96 -7.81 19.31 -0.38
N ALA A 97 -7.50 18.03 -0.61
CA ALA A 97 -6.45 17.31 0.13
C ALA A 97 -5.09 18.02 -0.02
N LYS A 98 -4.71 18.40 -1.25
CA LYS A 98 -3.48 19.16 -1.51
C LYS A 98 -3.41 20.47 -0.71
N LYS A 99 -4.51 21.23 -0.67
CA LYS A 99 -4.60 22.47 0.11
C LYS A 99 -4.49 22.22 1.61
N GLN A 100 -5.10 21.16 2.13
CA GLN A 100 -5.01 20.81 3.54
C GLN A 100 -3.59 20.39 3.92
N ILE A 101 -2.96 19.52 3.13
CA ILE A 101 -1.59 19.05 3.35
C ILE A 101 -0.60 20.21 3.33
N ALA A 102 -0.71 21.14 2.37
CA ALA A 102 0.14 22.31 2.29
C ALA A 102 0.06 23.21 3.54
N ARG A 103 -1.12 23.32 4.16
CA ARG A 103 -1.31 24.10 5.40
C ARG A 103 -0.80 23.36 6.64
N GLU A 104 -1.13 22.07 6.78
CA GLU A 104 -0.88 21.32 8.02
C GLU A 104 0.54 20.74 8.13
N TYR A 105 1.20 20.53 6.99
CA TYR A 105 2.52 19.90 6.88
C TYR A 105 3.52 20.83 6.22
N GLU A 106 3.48 22.12 6.55
CA GLU A 106 4.40 23.11 6.00
C GLU A 106 5.88 22.76 6.26
N GLY A 107 6.66 22.80 5.19
CA GLY A 107 8.08 22.42 5.19
C GLY A 107 8.34 20.92 5.29
N PHE A 108 7.31 20.07 5.18
CA PHE A 108 7.50 18.65 4.88
C PHE A 108 7.63 18.43 3.37
N HIS A 109 8.38 17.40 2.98
CA HIS A 109 8.55 16.96 1.60
C HIS A 109 7.93 15.58 1.40
N VAL A 110 7.48 15.30 0.17
CA VAL A 110 6.95 13.97 -0.19
C VAL A 110 8.11 12.97 -0.22
N LYS A 111 8.02 11.93 0.61
CA LYS A 111 8.91 10.77 0.60
C LYS A 111 8.41 9.70 -0.36
N GLU A 112 7.13 9.38 -0.25
CA GLU A 112 6.48 8.30 -0.98
C GLU A 112 5.00 8.64 -1.10
N LEU A 113 4.41 8.39 -2.27
CA LEU A 113 2.98 8.42 -2.47
C LEU A 113 2.59 7.18 -3.26
N ILE A 114 1.75 6.37 -2.64
CA ILE A 114 1.21 5.17 -3.25
C ILE A 114 -0.31 5.24 -3.27
N ARG A 115 -0.90 4.61 -4.30
CA ARG A 115 -2.31 4.29 -4.33
C ARG A 115 -2.47 2.81 -4.02
N PHE A 116 -3.37 2.47 -3.11
CA PHE A 116 -3.84 1.10 -2.90
C PHE A 116 -5.19 0.93 -3.60
N GLN A 117 -5.29 0.01 -4.54
CA GLN A 117 -6.53 -0.38 -5.21
C GLN A 117 -7.00 -1.73 -4.66
N TYR A 118 -8.27 -1.82 -4.26
CA TYR A 118 -8.84 -3.05 -3.72
C TYR A 118 -9.25 -4.02 -4.84
N ALA A 119 -9.12 -5.32 -4.58
CA ALA A 119 -9.54 -6.36 -5.53
C ALA A 119 -11.08 -6.42 -5.71
N GLU A 120 -11.85 -6.27 -4.62
CA GLU A 120 -13.32 -6.32 -4.60
C GLU A 120 -13.90 -5.57 -3.37
N THR A 121 -15.24 -5.43 -3.32
CA THR A 121 -16.02 -4.87 -2.20
C THR A 121 -15.51 -5.37 -0.84
N PRO A 122 -15.31 -4.48 0.15
CA PRO A 122 -14.38 -4.68 1.26
C PRO A 122 -14.83 -5.73 2.27
N THR A 123 -14.55 -7.00 2.00
CA THR A 123 -14.83 -8.12 2.93
C THR A 123 -13.58 -8.59 3.69
N SER A 124 -12.37 -8.27 3.20
CA SER A 124 -11.11 -8.70 3.83
C SER A 124 -10.74 -7.85 5.05
N ALA A 125 -9.91 -8.41 5.95
CA ALA A 125 -9.40 -7.68 7.10
C ALA A 125 -8.54 -6.47 6.69
N LEU A 126 -7.76 -6.59 5.62
CA LEU A 126 -7.02 -5.47 5.05
C LEU A 126 -7.96 -4.35 4.63
N THR A 127 -9.03 -4.70 3.91
CA THR A 127 -9.96 -3.70 3.41
C THR A 127 -10.70 -2.97 4.53
N ARG A 128 -11.07 -3.67 5.61
CA ARG A 128 -11.68 -3.03 6.79
C ARG A 128 -10.73 -2.06 7.52
N LEU A 129 -9.41 -2.22 7.36
CA LEU A 129 -8.41 -1.39 8.02
C LEU A 129 -8.06 -0.16 7.17
N THR A 130 -8.12 -0.29 5.85
CA THR A 130 -7.70 0.77 4.92
C THR A 130 -8.88 1.57 4.36
N ALA A 131 -10.04 0.95 4.10
CA ALA A 131 -11.21 1.63 3.58
C ALA A 131 -11.94 2.42 4.68
N THR A 132 -12.33 3.65 4.36
CA THR A 132 -13.13 4.49 5.27
C THR A 132 -14.63 4.37 5.00
N ASN A 133 -14.94 4.04 3.75
CA ASN A 133 -16.28 3.79 3.26
C ASN A 133 -16.27 2.50 2.44
N VAL A 134 -17.39 1.78 2.46
CA VAL A 134 -17.57 0.51 1.74
C VAL A 134 -17.48 0.69 0.21
N PHE A 135 -17.59 1.94 -0.23
CA PHE A 135 -17.55 2.35 -1.64
C PHE A 135 -16.20 2.93 -2.09
N ASP A 136 -15.21 3.07 -1.18
CA ASP A 136 -13.87 3.48 -1.59
C ASP A 136 -13.18 2.26 -2.21
N ASP A 137 -13.02 2.24 -3.54
CA ASP A 137 -12.27 1.23 -4.29
C ASP A 137 -10.76 1.49 -4.30
N GLU A 138 -10.36 2.70 -3.90
CA GLU A 138 -8.96 3.09 -3.75
C GLU A 138 -8.72 3.96 -2.51
N VAL A 139 -7.48 3.97 -2.05
CA VAL A 139 -6.99 4.91 -1.03
C VAL A 139 -5.56 5.33 -1.35
N TYR A 140 -5.23 6.58 -1.08
CA TYR A 140 -3.89 7.10 -1.24
C TYR A 140 -3.19 7.14 0.11
N LEU A 141 -1.93 6.71 0.14
CA LEU A 141 -1.09 6.75 1.32
C LEU A 141 0.13 7.61 1.01
N LEU A 142 0.25 8.72 1.73
CA LEU A 142 1.27 9.74 1.53
C LEU A 142 2.21 9.75 2.72
N THR A 143 3.47 9.40 2.52
CA THR A 143 4.53 9.62 3.50
C THR A 143 5.24 10.92 3.23
N LEU A 144 5.30 11.75 4.26
CA LEU A 144 5.97 13.04 4.31
C LEU A 144 7.17 12.96 5.26
N TYR A 145 8.20 13.76 5.02
CA TYR A 145 9.34 13.88 5.92
C TYR A 145 9.79 15.34 6.10
N LYS A 146 10.36 15.65 7.26
CA LYS A 146 11.01 16.93 7.58
C LYS A 146 12.13 16.69 8.57
N ALA A 147 13.38 16.80 8.12
CA ALA A 147 14.55 16.36 8.87
C ALA A 147 14.41 14.89 9.32
N ASP A 148 14.40 14.62 10.62
CA ASP A 148 14.24 13.30 11.24
C ASP A 148 12.77 12.88 11.43
N LYS A 149 11.82 13.81 11.24
CA LYS A 149 10.39 13.57 11.43
C LYS A 149 9.75 12.98 10.20
N GLN A 150 8.81 12.04 10.38
CA GLN A 150 7.96 11.53 9.32
C GLN A 150 6.49 11.60 9.71
N ALA A 151 5.63 11.73 8.70
CA ALA A 151 4.19 11.63 8.87
C ALA A 151 3.60 10.81 7.73
N THR A 152 2.72 9.87 8.04
CA THR A 152 1.97 9.12 7.02
C THR A 152 0.52 9.52 7.07
N LEU A 153 -0.03 9.91 5.92
CA LEU A 153 -1.41 10.33 5.74
C LEU A 153 -2.17 9.33 4.90
N ARG A 154 -3.42 9.07 5.28
CA ARG A 154 -4.42 8.39 4.46
C ARG A 154 -5.27 9.46 3.79
N ILE A 155 -5.48 9.33 2.49
CA ILE A 155 -6.28 10.26 1.70
C ILE A 155 -7.29 9.45 0.89
N THR A 156 -8.57 9.77 1.03
CA THR A 156 -9.66 9.10 0.30
C THR A 156 -10.05 9.90 -0.95
N PRO A 157 -10.70 9.27 -1.95
CA PRO A 157 -11.26 10.00 -3.11
C PRO A 157 -12.26 11.09 -2.71
N SER A 158 -13.02 10.86 -1.61
CA SER A 158 -13.90 11.85 -0.98
C SER A 158 -13.17 13.00 -0.28
N ALA A 159 -11.84 13.05 -0.39
CA ALA A 159 -10.94 14.08 0.11
C ALA A 159 -10.82 14.16 1.64
N ALA A 160 -11.13 13.09 2.37
CA ALA A 160 -10.76 12.98 3.78
C ALA A 160 -9.25 12.78 3.89
N VAL A 161 -8.57 13.63 4.66
CA VAL A 161 -7.14 13.50 4.98
C VAL A 161 -7.03 13.11 6.45
N GLU A 162 -6.45 11.96 6.73
CA GLU A 162 -6.30 11.43 8.08
C GLU A 162 -4.84 11.12 8.39
N LEU A 163 -4.39 11.56 9.55
CA LEU A 163 -3.06 11.23 10.06
C LEU A 163 -3.03 9.79 10.57
N LEU A 164 -2.24 8.93 9.94
CA LEU A 164 -2.03 7.55 10.37
C LEU A 164 -0.93 7.43 11.42
N SER A 165 0.19 8.13 11.21
CA SER A 165 1.33 8.13 12.11
C SER A 165 2.14 9.42 11.97
N LYS A 166 2.77 9.83 13.07
CA LYS A 166 3.74 10.93 13.11
C LYS A 166 4.79 10.62 14.17
N ASN A 167 6.06 10.76 13.81
CA ASN A 167 7.20 10.59 14.71
C ASN A 167 8.12 11.81 14.66
#